data_AF-A0A7Y2G1X0-F1
#
_entry.id   AF-A0A7Y2G1X0-F1
#
_cell.length_a   1.000
_cell.length_b   1.000
_cell.length_c   1.000
_cell.angle_alpha   90.00
_cell.angle_beta   90.00
_cell.angle_gamma   90.00
#
_symmetry.space_group_name_H-M   'P 1'
#
loop_
_entity.id
_entity.type
_entity.pdbx_description
1 polymer ?
#
loop_
_entity_poly.entity_id
_entity_poly.type
_entity_poly.pdbx_seq_one_letter_code
_entity_poly.pdbx_strand_id
1 'polypeptide(L)'
;MIVFKLVRQYWRLIVVTAALVFIASVAVAVVSMPVYKGEALVMFAASDQSNETLALLNSRIGGLAPLAGISGDVGGGRAEAIATLKSRRLSTSFIQTNNMLPDLFPEHWNAEKEDWKVESASVPTMADAYERFDKDIRRVNEDRTTGMISVSILGPDRQKVAQWANGLVRAANDYLRNRAIDEAQKSVGFLEEQLAKTTILEVRQAMNDLVEAQISKAALANTRDDYA
;
A
#
# COMPACT_ATOMS: atom_id res chain seq x y z
N MET A 1 52.11 -21.95 18.41
CA MET A 1 52.14 -22.43 19.81
C MET A 1 52.00 -21.31 20.87
N ILE A 2 52.13 -20.03 20.52
CA ILE A 2 52.01 -18.90 21.48
C ILE A 2 50.55 -18.57 21.83
N VAL A 3 49.65 -18.60 20.85
CA VAL A 3 48.21 -18.31 21.02
C VAL A 3 47.53 -19.26 22.03
N PHE A 4 47.87 -20.56 21.98
CA PHE A 4 47.28 -21.57 22.88
C PHE A 4 47.73 -21.39 24.34
N LYS A 5 48.94 -20.86 24.57
CA LYS A 5 49.42 -20.53 25.92
C LYS A 5 48.75 -19.28 26.48
N LEU A 6 48.54 -18.24 25.65
CA LEU A 6 47.81 -17.04 26.05
C LEU A 6 46.34 -17.32 26.38
N VAL A 7 45.65 -18.13 25.56
CA VAL A 7 44.25 -18.53 25.82
C VAL A 7 44.14 -19.29 27.14
N ARG A 8 45.09 -20.19 27.44
CA ARG A 8 45.09 -20.93 28.71
C ARG A 8 45.40 -20.04 29.92
N GLN A 9 46.25 -19.01 29.76
CA GLN A 9 46.61 -18.08 30.84
C GLN A 9 45.50 -17.06 31.14
N TYR A 10 44.74 -16.64 30.13
CA TYR A 10 43.64 -15.68 30.26
C TYR A 10 42.24 -16.30 30.13
N TRP A 11 42.10 -17.63 30.11
CA TRP A 11 40.82 -18.35 30.00
C TRP A 11 39.77 -17.77 30.95
N ARG A 12 40.12 -17.57 32.22
CA ARG A 12 39.19 -17.03 33.22
C ARG A 12 38.64 -15.65 32.84
N LEU A 13 39.45 -14.75 32.27
CA LEU A 13 38.98 -13.44 31.81
C LEU A 13 38.06 -13.57 30.59
N ILE A 14 38.36 -14.47 29.65
CA ILE A 14 37.53 -14.72 28.46
C ILE A 14 36.16 -15.28 28.87
N VAL A 15 36.11 -16.18 29.86
CA VAL A 15 34.84 -16.73 30.37
C VAL A 15 34.02 -15.67 31.10
N VAL A 16 34.67 -14.81 31.89
CA VAL A 16 33.96 -13.73 32.61
C VAL A 16 33.39 -12.70 31.64
N THR A 17 34.15 -12.27 30.62
CA THR A 17 33.64 -11.31 29.63
C THR A 17 32.54 -11.93 28.76
N ALA A 18 32.68 -13.19 28.35
CA ALA A 18 31.64 -13.91 27.62
C ALA A 18 30.35 -14.07 28.46
N ALA A 19 30.47 -14.38 29.75
CA ALA A 19 29.32 -14.46 30.66
C ALA A 19 28.62 -13.10 30.83
N LEU A 20 29.38 -12.00 30.91
CA LEU A 20 28.83 -10.65 31.04
C LEU A 20 28.08 -10.22 29.78
N VAL A 21 28.63 -10.50 28.59
CA VAL A 21 27.92 -10.27 27.30
C VAL A 21 26.68 -11.15 27.19
N PHE A 22 26.74 -12.40 27.64
CA PHE A 22 25.59 -13.31 27.64
C PHE A 22 24.47 -12.80 28.56
N ILE A 23 24.79 -12.38 29.78
CA ILE A 23 23.81 -11.81 30.72
C ILE A 23 23.20 -10.51 30.15
N ALA A 24 24.03 -9.63 29.58
CA ALA A 24 23.54 -8.41 28.93
C ALA A 24 22.61 -8.73 27.75
N SER A 25 22.94 -9.74 26.94
CA SER A 25 22.12 -10.18 25.81
C SER A 25 20.77 -10.76 26.27
N VAL A 26 20.77 -11.58 27.32
CA VAL A 26 19.53 -12.12 27.90
C VAL A 26 18.68 -11.01 28.51
N ALA A 27 19.29 -10.05 29.21
CA ALA A 27 18.56 -8.91 29.77
C ALA A 27 17.89 -8.07 28.68
N VAL A 28 18.60 -7.79 27.58
CA VAL A 28 18.01 -7.08 26.42
C VAL A 28 16.88 -7.89 25.80
N ALA A 29 17.03 -9.21 25.66
CA ALA A 29 16.00 -10.08 25.07
C ALA A 29 14.73 -10.17 25.91
N VAL A 30 14.83 -10.13 27.25
CA VAL A 30 13.66 -10.14 28.14
C VAL A 30 12.95 -8.79 28.16
N VAL A 31 13.67 -7.69 27.96
CA VAL A 31 13.11 -6.33 27.93
C VAL A 31 12.49 -5.99 26.57
N SER A 32 12.97 -6.60 25.48
CA SER A 32 12.40 -6.38 24.15
C SER A 32 10.96 -6.93 24.06
N MET A 33 9.98 -6.04 23.96
CA MET A 33 8.58 -6.41 23.76
C MET A 33 8.40 -7.13 22.42
N PRO A 34 7.57 -8.20 22.35
CA PRO A 34 7.32 -8.89 21.10
C PRO A 34 6.56 -7.96 20.14
N VAL A 35 7.15 -7.71 18.97
CA VAL A 35 6.49 -6.98 17.87
C VAL A 35 5.98 -8.00 16.87
N TYR A 36 4.66 -8.01 16.64
CA TYR A 36 4.03 -8.84 15.63
C TYR A 36 4.01 -8.12 14.29
N LYS A 37 4.14 -8.91 13.22
CA LYS A 37 4.04 -8.46 11.83
C LYS A 37 2.81 -9.11 11.21
N GLY A 38 1.81 -8.30 10.85
CA GLY A 38 0.74 -8.69 9.93
C GLY A 38 1.20 -8.38 8.50
N GLU A 39 1.06 -9.32 7.57
CA GLU A 39 1.51 -9.15 6.19
C GLU A 39 0.41 -9.59 5.22
N ALA A 40 0.10 -8.72 4.26
CA ALA A 40 -0.79 -8.98 3.15
C ALA A 40 0.02 -8.88 1.84
N LEU A 41 -0.07 -9.92 1.02
CA LEU A 41 0.55 -9.97 -0.30
C LEU A 41 -0.51 -9.65 -1.35
N VAL A 42 -0.20 -8.70 -2.21
CA VAL A 42 -1.12 -8.22 -3.24
C VAL A 42 -0.39 -8.27 -4.57
N MET A 43 -0.98 -8.98 -5.53
CA MET A 43 -0.68 -8.76 -6.94
C MET A 43 -1.66 -7.73 -7.42
N PHE A 44 -1.20 -6.49 -7.54
CA PHE A 44 -1.99 -5.51 -8.24
C PHE A 44 -2.07 -5.96 -9.69
N ALA A 45 -3.28 -6.05 -10.23
CA ALA A 45 -3.54 -6.40 -11.62
C ALA A 45 -2.69 -5.48 -12.50
N ALA A 46 -1.53 -5.99 -12.92
CA ALA A 46 -0.90 -5.52 -14.12
C ALA A 46 -2.01 -5.52 -15.18
N SER A 47 -2.09 -4.45 -15.94
CA SER A 47 -3.10 -4.14 -16.95
C SER A 47 -3.16 -5.16 -18.12
N ASP A 48 -2.86 -6.43 -17.87
CA ASP A 48 -2.88 -7.53 -18.83
C ASP A 48 -4.29 -7.88 -19.29
N GLN A 49 -5.32 -7.76 -18.45
CA GLN A 49 -6.68 -8.07 -18.90
C GLN A 49 -7.39 -6.90 -19.60
N SER A 50 -7.01 -5.66 -19.31
CA SER A 50 -7.41 -4.50 -20.12
C SER A 50 -6.70 -4.47 -21.48
N ASN A 51 -5.52 -5.09 -21.58
CA ASN A 51 -4.78 -5.21 -22.82
C ASN A 51 -5.45 -6.15 -23.82
N GLU A 52 -6.22 -7.16 -23.41
CA GLU A 52 -6.88 -8.07 -24.35
C GLU A 52 -8.05 -7.37 -25.08
N THR A 53 -8.89 -6.63 -24.34
CA THR A 53 -9.98 -5.84 -24.90
C THR A 53 -9.47 -4.66 -25.73
N LEU A 54 -8.41 -3.99 -25.28
CA LEU A 54 -7.74 -2.92 -26.03
C LEU A 54 -6.94 -3.44 -27.23
N ALA A 55 -6.38 -4.65 -27.18
CA ALA A 55 -5.74 -5.32 -28.31
C ALA A 55 -6.78 -5.71 -29.37
N LEU A 56 -7.96 -6.13 -28.96
CA LEU A 56 -9.10 -6.38 -29.85
C LEU A 56 -9.58 -5.08 -30.51
N LEU A 57 -9.60 -3.94 -29.80
CA LEU A 57 -9.87 -2.62 -30.39
C LEU A 57 -8.72 -2.16 -31.32
N ASN A 58 -7.46 -2.42 -30.96
CA ASN A 58 -6.28 -2.15 -31.80
C ASN A 58 -6.27 -2.96 -33.10
N SER A 59 -6.82 -4.17 -33.07
CA SER A 59 -7.00 -5.02 -34.25
C SER A 59 -8.09 -4.48 -35.20
N ARG A 60 -9.06 -3.71 -34.68
CA ARG A 60 -10.14 -3.09 -35.45
C ARG A 60 -9.79 -1.70 -36.00
N ILE A 61 -8.92 -0.95 -35.33
CA ILE A 61 -8.53 0.42 -35.71
C ILE A 61 -7.32 0.45 -36.68
N GLY A 62 -6.74 -0.71 -36.99
CA GLY A 62 -5.71 -0.82 -38.03
C GLY A 62 -4.34 -0.34 -37.57
N GLY A 63 -3.65 -1.15 -36.76
CA GLY A 63 -2.18 -1.30 -36.77
C GLY A 63 -1.29 -0.09 -36.47
N LEU A 64 -1.81 1.11 -36.19
CA LEU A 64 -0.99 2.34 -36.04
C LEU A 64 -0.51 2.61 -34.60
N ALA A 65 -0.83 1.74 -33.63
CA ALA A 65 -0.42 1.88 -32.24
C ALA A 65 1.09 1.80 -31.92
N PRO A 66 1.99 1.16 -32.71
CA PRO A 66 3.39 1.03 -32.29
C PRO A 66 4.20 2.33 -32.32
N LEU A 67 3.70 3.42 -32.94
CA LEU A 67 4.48 4.64 -33.16
C LEU A 67 4.25 5.76 -32.13
N ALA A 68 3.36 5.56 -31.15
CA ALA A 68 3.10 6.57 -30.11
C ALA A 68 3.92 6.39 -28.82
N GLY A 69 4.83 5.40 -28.75
CA GLY A 69 5.67 5.18 -27.56
C GLY A 69 4.91 4.68 -26.32
N ILE A 70 3.65 4.28 -26.48
CA ILE A 70 2.77 3.74 -25.42
C ILE A 70 2.93 2.20 -25.34
N SER A 71 4.16 1.71 -25.55
CA SER A 71 4.51 0.34 -25.19
C SER A 71 4.39 0.23 -23.68
N GLY A 72 3.34 -0.45 -23.23
CA GLY A 72 2.92 -0.68 -21.85
C GLY A 72 3.97 -0.38 -20.79
N ASP A 73 3.74 0.70 -20.04
CA ASP A 73 4.33 0.82 -18.72
C ASP A 73 3.67 -0.23 -17.81
N VAL A 74 4.20 -1.45 -17.84
CA VAL A 74 3.88 -2.53 -16.89
C VAL A 74 4.17 -2.05 -15.45
N GLY A 75 4.87 -0.92 -15.24
CA GLY A 75 5.12 -0.27 -13.96
C GLY A 75 4.08 0.77 -13.52
N GLY A 76 3.22 1.27 -14.40
CA GLY A 76 2.35 2.42 -14.10
C GLY A 76 1.29 2.12 -13.04
N GLY A 77 0.57 1.01 -13.20
CA GLY A 77 -0.42 0.55 -12.21
C GLY A 77 0.21 0.16 -10.87
N ARG A 78 1.41 -0.43 -10.90
CA ARG A 78 2.16 -0.80 -9.67
C ARG A 78 2.67 0.42 -8.93
N ALA A 79 3.25 1.39 -9.64
CA ALA A 79 3.69 2.64 -9.06
C ALA A 79 2.51 3.41 -8.46
N GLU A 80 1.36 3.44 -9.15
CA GLU A 80 0.13 4.03 -8.63
C GLU A 80 -0.39 3.32 -7.38
N ALA A 81 -0.37 1.99 -7.37
CA ALA A 81 -0.74 1.19 -6.21
C ALA A 81 0.15 1.48 -4.98
N ILE A 82 1.47 1.48 -5.17
CA ILE A 82 2.43 1.80 -4.10
C ILE A 82 2.25 3.24 -3.62
N ALA A 83 2.08 4.19 -4.55
CA ALA A 83 1.85 5.60 -4.21
C ALA A 83 0.54 5.77 -3.42
N THR A 84 -0.51 5.04 -3.80
CA THR A 84 -1.80 5.02 -3.10
C THR A 84 -1.65 4.47 -1.69
N LEU A 85 -1.02 3.29 -1.55
CA LEU A 85 -0.77 2.65 -0.27
C LEU A 85 0.07 3.50 0.68
N LYS A 86 0.98 4.32 0.14
CA LYS A 86 1.81 5.26 0.91
C LYS A 86 1.16 6.63 1.11
N SER A 87 0.09 6.94 0.39
CA SER A 87 -0.47 8.30 0.35
C SER A 87 -0.94 8.77 1.73
N ARG A 88 -0.66 10.03 2.04
CA ARG A 88 -1.08 10.64 3.32
C ARG A 88 -2.59 10.58 3.50
N ARG A 89 -3.35 10.89 2.45
CA ARG A 89 -4.82 10.92 2.51
C ARG A 89 -5.43 9.56 2.83
N LEU A 90 -4.98 8.49 2.16
CA LEU A 90 -5.45 7.15 2.46
C LEU A 90 -5.09 6.78 3.90
N SER A 91 -3.85 7.05 4.30
CA SER A 91 -3.34 6.74 5.64
C SER A 91 -4.14 7.43 6.74
N THR A 92 -4.36 8.75 6.62
CA THR A 92 -5.12 9.51 7.63
C THR A 92 -6.57 9.07 7.68
N SER A 93 -7.20 8.83 6.52
CA SER A 93 -8.58 8.30 6.48
C SER A 93 -8.65 6.93 7.14
N PHE A 94 -7.68 6.05 6.85
CA PHE A 94 -7.63 4.70 7.41
C PHE A 94 -7.43 4.72 8.93
N ILE A 95 -6.49 5.53 9.42
CA ILE A 95 -6.23 5.73 10.86
C ILE A 95 -7.49 6.21 11.57
N GLN A 96 -8.20 7.18 10.98
CA GLN A 96 -9.40 7.76 11.56
C GLN A 96 -10.57 6.76 11.57
N THR A 97 -10.83 6.08 10.45
CA THR A 97 -11.92 5.09 10.33
C THR A 97 -11.73 3.91 11.29
N ASN A 98 -10.49 3.52 11.57
CA ASN A 98 -10.17 2.40 12.47
C ASN A 98 -9.85 2.84 13.90
N ASN A 99 -10.02 4.13 14.24
CA ASN A 99 -9.71 4.69 15.57
C ASN A 99 -8.31 4.27 16.09
N MET A 100 -7.30 4.36 15.24
CA MET A 100 -5.97 3.81 15.57
C MET A 100 -5.15 4.69 16.51
N LEU A 101 -5.56 5.93 16.82
CA LEU A 101 -4.75 6.85 17.63
C LEU A 101 -4.32 6.29 18.99
N PRO A 102 -5.22 5.69 19.81
CA PRO A 102 -4.83 5.08 21.08
C PRO A 102 -3.78 3.98 20.93
N ASP A 103 -3.90 3.16 19.87
CA ASP A 103 -2.98 2.08 19.58
C ASP A 103 -1.65 2.57 19.01
N LEU A 104 -1.68 3.69 18.29
CA LEU A 104 -0.49 4.36 17.78
C LEU A 104 0.26 5.08 18.88
N PHE A 105 -0.40 5.59 19.93
CA PHE A 105 0.24 6.34 21.02
C PHE A 105 -0.13 5.80 22.42
N PRO A 106 0.19 4.52 22.72
CA PRO A 106 -0.22 3.88 23.97
C PRO A 106 0.37 4.55 25.21
N GLU A 107 1.55 5.18 25.08
CA GLU A 107 2.17 5.96 26.14
C GLU A 107 1.33 7.17 26.59
N HIS A 108 0.55 7.75 25.66
CA HIS A 108 -0.30 8.91 25.91
C HIS A 108 -1.76 8.53 26.19
N TRP A 109 -2.15 7.28 25.99
CA TRP A 109 -3.53 6.80 26.17
C TRP A 109 -3.74 6.07 27.50
N ASN A 110 -4.86 6.33 28.17
CA ASN A 110 -5.32 5.56 29.32
C ASN A 110 -6.44 4.60 28.88
N ALA A 111 -6.12 3.31 28.79
CA ALA A 111 -7.07 2.28 28.39
C ALA A 111 -8.19 2.04 29.42
N GLU A 112 -7.96 2.29 30.72
CA GLU A 112 -8.96 2.05 31.76
C GLU A 112 -10.02 3.16 31.80
N LYS A 113 -9.62 4.40 31.50
CA LYS A 113 -10.50 5.57 31.51
C LYS A 113 -11.00 5.96 30.12
N GLU A 114 -10.52 5.28 29.08
CA GLU A 114 -10.74 5.63 27.68
C GLU A 114 -10.46 7.11 27.39
N ASP A 115 -9.36 7.63 27.95
CA ASP A 115 -9.02 9.06 27.88
C ASP A 115 -7.51 9.28 27.70
N TRP A 116 -7.15 10.46 27.19
CA TRP A 116 -5.77 10.86 27.02
C TRP A 116 -5.14 11.24 28.37
N LYS A 117 -3.94 10.72 28.62
CA LYS A 117 -3.13 11.04 29.81
C LYS A 117 -2.51 12.44 29.75
N VAL A 118 -2.64 13.11 28.61
CA VAL A 118 -2.01 14.39 28.30
C VAL A 118 -3.08 15.48 28.21
N GLU A 119 -2.65 16.73 28.44
CA GLU A 119 -3.52 17.89 28.21
C GLU A 119 -4.02 17.91 26.77
N SER A 120 -5.21 18.50 26.55
CA SER A 120 -5.87 18.48 25.23
C SER A 120 -5.01 19.07 24.10
N ALA A 121 -4.13 20.02 24.40
CA ALA A 121 -3.21 20.62 23.42
C ALA A 121 -2.05 19.69 23.03
N SER A 122 -1.77 18.65 23.81
CA SER A 122 -0.69 17.68 23.60
C SER A 122 -1.20 16.33 23.09
N VAL A 123 -2.51 16.21 22.82
CA VAL A 123 -3.06 15.01 22.18
C VAL A 123 -2.46 14.86 20.78
N PRO A 124 -1.95 13.67 20.41
CA PRO A 124 -1.37 13.44 19.09
C PRO A 124 -2.33 13.82 17.96
N THR A 125 -1.83 14.56 16.99
CA THR A 125 -2.62 15.00 15.83
C THR A 125 -2.66 13.93 14.75
N MET A 126 -3.51 14.11 13.72
CA MET A 126 -3.46 13.27 12.52
C MET A 126 -2.13 13.35 11.78
N ALA A 127 -1.39 14.46 11.93
CA ALA A 127 -0.06 14.59 11.33
C ALA A 127 0.95 13.68 12.02
N ASP A 128 0.95 13.68 13.36
CA ASP A 128 1.80 12.81 14.17
C ASP A 128 1.45 11.34 13.93
N ALA A 129 0.15 11.03 13.89
CA ALA A 129 -0.33 9.68 13.60
C ALA A 129 0.13 9.20 12.22
N TYR A 130 0.04 10.05 11.19
CA TYR A 130 0.55 9.72 9.86
C TYR A 130 2.06 9.47 9.88
N GLU A 131 2.82 10.33 10.55
CA GLU A 131 4.28 10.22 10.59
C GLU A 131 4.73 8.91 11.25
N ARG A 132 4.17 8.58 12.42
CA ARG A 132 4.43 7.30 13.10
C ARG A 132 3.94 6.11 12.27
N PHE A 133 2.77 6.24 11.65
CA PHE A 133 2.23 5.18 10.81
C PHE A 133 3.14 4.87 9.62
N ASP A 134 3.66 5.89 8.94
CA ASP A 134 4.53 5.74 7.78
C ASP A 134 5.93 5.24 8.14
N LYS A 135 6.51 5.72 9.25
CA LYS A 135 7.88 5.39 9.64
C LYS A 135 8.00 4.06 10.38
N ASP A 136 7.11 3.80 11.32
CA ASP A 136 7.30 2.74 12.32
C ASP A 136 6.34 1.56 12.15
N ILE A 137 5.13 1.82 11.67
CA ILE A 137 4.04 0.84 11.68
C ILE A 137 3.86 0.17 10.33
N ARG A 138 3.77 0.93 9.25
CA ARG A 138 3.54 0.44 7.89
C ARG A 138 4.85 0.21 7.16
N ARG A 139 4.96 -0.92 6.47
CA ARG A 139 5.96 -1.14 5.43
C ARG A 139 5.28 -1.56 4.15
N VAL A 140 5.65 -0.92 3.04
CA VAL A 140 5.21 -1.28 1.69
C VAL A 140 6.45 -1.57 0.86
N ASN A 141 6.59 -2.81 0.42
CA ASN A 141 7.74 -3.27 -0.35
C ASN A 141 7.30 -3.97 -1.63
N GLU A 142 8.00 -3.71 -2.72
CA GLU A 142 7.78 -4.35 -4.02
C GLU A 142 8.88 -5.40 -4.23
N ASP A 143 8.46 -6.62 -4.52
CA ASP A 143 9.36 -7.61 -5.08
C ASP A 143 9.44 -7.39 -6.59
N ARG A 144 10.57 -6.86 -7.05
CA ARG A 144 10.81 -6.55 -8.48
C ARG A 144 10.93 -7.79 -9.36
N THR A 145 11.17 -8.96 -8.78
CA THR A 145 11.28 -10.22 -9.52
C THR A 145 9.91 -10.82 -9.77
N THR A 146 9.03 -10.80 -8.76
CA THR A 146 7.67 -11.37 -8.87
C THR A 146 6.60 -10.33 -9.22
N GLY A 147 6.90 -9.04 -9.13
CA GLY A 147 5.94 -7.94 -9.29
C GLY A 147 4.95 -7.80 -8.13
N MET A 148 5.11 -8.60 -7.06
CA MET A 148 4.21 -8.58 -5.91
C MET A 148 4.49 -7.38 -4.99
N ILE A 149 3.43 -6.77 -4.50
CA ILE A 149 3.50 -5.72 -3.48
C ILE A 149 3.12 -6.34 -2.13
N SER A 150 4.03 -6.24 -1.18
CA SER A 150 3.85 -6.67 0.20
C SER A 150 3.52 -5.46 1.08
N VAL A 151 2.41 -5.55 1.80
CA VAL A 151 1.99 -4.55 2.79
C VAL A 151 2.08 -5.19 4.16
N SER A 152 2.91 -4.62 5.02
CA SER A 152 3.11 -5.09 6.38
C SER A 152 2.72 -4.04 7.40
N ILE A 153 2.10 -4.48 8.50
CA ILE A 153 1.79 -3.66 9.67
C ILE A 153 2.48 -4.27 10.90
N LEU A 154 3.17 -3.43 11.66
CA LEU A 154 3.92 -3.80 12.86
C LEU A 154 3.21 -3.29 14.10
N GLY A 155 3.13 -4.11 15.14
CA GLY A 155 2.48 -3.71 16.38
C GLY A 155 2.46 -4.81 17.45
N PRO A 156 1.99 -4.47 18.67
CA PRO A 156 2.01 -5.38 19.81
C PRO A 156 0.86 -6.39 19.82
N ASP A 157 -0.20 -6.17 19.04
CA ASP A 157 -1.38 -7.04 18.99
C ASP A 157 -1.48 -7.77 17.64
N ARG A 158 -1.33 -9.11 17.68
CA ARG A 158 -1.38 -9.99 16.50
C ARG A 158 -2.68 -9.86 15.71
N GLN A 159 -3.83 -9.75 16.39
CA GLN A 159 -5.13 -9.69 15.71
C GLN A 159 -5.31 -8.34 15.04
N LYS A 160 -4.98 -7.24 15.73
CA LYS A 160 -5.07 -5.89 15.17
C LYS A 160 -4.14 -5.70 13.98
N VAL A 161 -2.88 -6.14 14.06
CA VAL A 161 -1.94 -5.96 12.93
C VAL A 161 -2.38 -6.71 11.67
N ALA A 162 -2.98 -7.90 11.81
CA ALA A 162 -3.52 -8.66 10.68
C ALA A 162 -4.76 -7.97 10.09
N GLN A 163 -5.67 -7.48 10.96
CA GLN A 163 -6.84 -6.73 10.54
C GLN A 163 -6.45 -5.45 9.80
N TRP A 164 -5.46 -4.71 10.30
CA TRP A 164 -5.00 -3.48 9.69
C TRP A 164 -4.27 -3.70 8.37
N ALA A 165 -3.43 -4.74 8.26
CA ALA A 165 -2.77 -5.06 6.99
C ALA A 165 -3.80 -5.37 5.89
N ASN A 166 -4.75 -6.26 6.18
CA ASN A 166 -5.84 -6.60 5.25
C ASN A 166 -6.79 -5.43 4.99
N GLY A 167 -7.05 -4.61 6.01
CA GLY A 167 -7.89 -3.42 5.91
C GLY A 167 -7.28 -2.34 5.04
N LEU A 168 -5.96 -2.12 5.14
CA LEU A 168 -5.26 -1.12 4.35
C LEU A 168 -5.25 -1.48 2.87
N VAL A 169 -5.04 -2.77 2.54
CA VAL A 169 -5.15 -3.27 1.17
C VAL A 169 -6.56 -3.04 0.62
N ARG A 170 -7.60 -3.43 1.37
CA ARG A 170 -8.99 -3.19 0.97
C ARG A 170 -9.28 -1.71 0.74
N ALA A 171 -8.84 -0.85 1.66
CA ALA A 171 -9.03 0.60 1.53
C ALA A 171 -8.31 1.17 0.29
N ALA A 172 -7.10 0.69 -0.02
CA ALA A 172 -6.38 1.10 -1.23
C ALA A 172 -7.08 0.64 -2.51
N ASN A 173 -7.57 -0.60 -2.52
CA ASN A 173 -8.33 -1.17 -3.63
C ASN A 173 -9.64 -0.40 -3.88
N ASP A 174 -10.43 -0.17 -2.82
CA ASP A 174 -11.66 0.63 -2.89
C ASP A 174 -11.38 2.05 -3.39
N TYR A 175 -10.27 2.64 -2.94
CA TYR A 175 -9.85 3.96 -3.37
C TYR A 175 -9.55 4.02 -4.87
N LEU A 176 -8.76 3.08 -5.38
CA LEU A 176 -8.40 3.01 -6.79
C LEU A 176 -9.61 2.69 -7.67
N ARG A 177 -10.49 1.79 -7.22
CA ARG A 177 -11.74 1.45 -7.91
C ARG A 177 -12.63 2.68 -8.06
N ASN A 178 -12.89 3.39 -6.97
CA ASN A 178 -13.74 4.58 -7.00
C ASN A 178 -13.16 5.70 -7.88
N ARG A 179 -11.83 5.88 -7.83
CA ARG A 179 -11.14 6.83 -8.69
C ARG A 179 -11.29 6.48 -10.17
N ALA A 180 -11.12 5.20 -10.54
CA ALA A 180 -11.25 4.76 -11.91
C ALA A 180 -12.68 4.94 -12.47
N ILE A 181 -13.70 4.70 -11.63
CA ILE A 181 -15.11 4.94 -11.98
C ILE A 181 -15.35 6.43 -12.22
N ASP A 182 -14.88 7.30 -11.31
CA ASP A 182 -15.03 8.76 -11.43
C ASP A 182 -14.32 9.31 -12.67
N GLU A 183 -13.10 8.85 -12.96
CA GLU A 183 -12.35 9.24 -14.17
C GLU A 183 -13.04 8.77 -15.46
N ALA A 184 -13.59 7.56 -15.48
CA ALA A 184 -14.33 7.04 -16.62
C ALA A 184 -15.63 7.84 -16.86
N GLN A 185 -16.38 8.15 -15.80
CA GLN A 185 -17.61 8.95 -15.89
C GLN A 185 -17.34 10.36 -16.41
N LYS A 186 -16.28 11.02 -15.93
CA LYS A 186 -15.85 12.34 -16.43
C LYS A 186 -15.49 12.29 -17.92
N SER A 187 -14.82 11.22 -18.33
CA SER A 187 -14.43 11.01 -19.73
C SER A 187 -15.64 10.78 -20.62
N VAL A 188 -16.62 9.99 -20.18
CA VAL A 188 -17.91 9.81 -20.89
C VAL A 188 -18.63 11.14 -21.06
N GLY A 189 -18.79 11.92 -19.99
CA GLY A 189 -19.46 13.22 -20.06
C GLY A 189 -18.77 14.19 -21.03
N PHE A 190 -17.44 14.21 -21.05
CA PHE A 190 -16.68 14.99 -22.02
C PHE A 190 -16.90 14.52 -23.47
N LEU A 191 -16.85 13.22 -23.72
CA LEU A 191 -17.05 12.64 -25.05
C LEU A 191 -18.47 12.87 -25.58
N GLU A 192 -19.48 12.75 -24.73
CA GLU A 192 -20.87 13.07 -25.06
C GLU A 192 -21.05 14.55 -25.44
N GLU A 193 -20.38 15.46 -24.72
CA GLU A 193 -20.39 16.89 -25.06
C GLU A 193 -19.74 17.17 -26.43
N GLN A 194 -18.64 16.49 -26.77
CA GLN A 194 -17.99 16.63 -28.08
C GLN A 194 -18.81 15.99 -29.20
N LEU A 195 -19.47 14.86 -28.94
CA LEU A 195 -20.40 14.21 -29.86
C LEU A 195 -21.56 15.12 -30.26
N ALA A 196 -22.03 15.97 -29.36
CA ALA A 196 -23.08 16.95 -29.67
C ALA A 196 -22.60 18.07 -30.62
N LYS A 197 -21.28 18.32 -30.71
CA LYS A 197 -20.67 19.40 -31.50
C LYS A 197 -20.22 18.97 -32.89
N THR A 198 -20.07 17.66 -33.15
CA THR A 198 -19.61 17.13 -34.44
C THR A 198 -20.73 16.45 -35.22
N THR A 199 -20.83 16.77 -36.50
CA THR A 199 -21.78 16.16 -37.45
C THR A 199 -21.12 15.12 -38.36
N ILE A 200 -19.79 15.01 -38.32
CA ILE A 200 -19.01 14.09 -39.14
C ILE A 200 -19.23 12.66 -38.63
N LEU A 201 -19.81 11.79 -39.46
CA LEU A 201 -20.25 10.45 -39.06
C LEU A 201 -19.10 9.59 -38.54
N GLU A 202 -17.94 9.65 -39.20
CA GLU A 202 -16.75 8.86 -38.87
C GLU A 202 -16.20 9.26 -37.48
N VAL A 203 -16.19 10.56 -37.17
CA VAL A 203 -15.75 11.07 -35.85
C VAL A 203 -16.75 10.64 -34.77
N ARG A 204 -18.06 10.67 -35.08
CA ARG A 204 -19.10 10.21 -34.16
C ARG A 204 -18.96 8.72 -33.85
N GLN A 205 -18.68 7.89 -34.86
CA GLN A 205 -18.44 6.46 -34.66
C GLN A 205 -17.24 6.21 -33.76
N ALA A 206 -16.09 6.83 -34.06
CA ALA A 206 -14.89 6.69 -33.23
C ALA A 206 -15.11 7.16 -31.78
N MET A 207 -15.84 8.27 -31.57
CA MET A 207 -16.17 8.74 -30.23
C MET A 207 -17.14 7.80 -29.48
N ASN A 208 -18.12 7.20 -30.16
CA ASN A 208 -19.00 6.20 -29.54
C ASN A 208 -18.22 4.96 -29.10
N ASP A 209 -17.26 4.49 -29.90
CA ASP A 209 -16.39 3.37 -29.52
C ASP A 209 -15.58 3.70 -28.25
N LEU A 210 -15.10 4.95 -28.12
CA LEU A 210 -14.42 5.42 -26.92
C LEU A 210 -15.36 5.49 -25.70
N VAL A 211 -16.61 5.95 -25.88
CA VAL A 211 -17.63 5.97 -24.82
C VAL A 211 -17.89 4.54 -24.34
N GLU A 212 -18.10 3.59 -25.26
CA GLU A 212 -18.31 2.18 -24.92
C GLU A 212 -17.13 1.61 -24.12
N ALA A 213 -15.90 1.92 -24.54
CA ALA A 213 -14.70 1.50 -23.82
C ALA A 213 -14.64 2.07 -22.38
N GLN A 214 -15.01 3.34 -22.17
CA GLN A 214 -15.03 3.94 -20.82
C GLN A 214 -16.15 3.35 -19.94
N ILE A 215 -17.34 3.12 -20.51
CA ILE A 215 -18.45 2.47 -19.79
C ILE A 215 -18.06 1.06 -19.37
N SER A 216 -17.45 0.29 -20.28
CA SER A 216 -16.95 -1.06 -19.99
C SER A 216 -15.89 -1.04 -18.88
N LYS A 217 -14.95 -0.08 -18.93
CA LYS A 217 -13.95 0.11 -17.86
C LYS A 217 -14.61 0.37 -16.50
N ALA A 218 -15.58 1.27 -16.42
CA ALA A 218 -16.31 1.56 -15.18
C ALA A 218 -17.10 0.35 -14.66
N ALA A 219 -17.76 -0.39 -15.57
CA ALA A 219 -18.51 -1.59 -15.22
C ALA A 219 -17.59 -2.69 -14.66
N LEU A 220 -16.45 -2.95 -15.31
CA LEU A 220 -15.44 -3.89 -14.84
C LEU A 220 -14.91 -3.49 -13.47
N ALA A 221 -14.64 -2.20 -13.25
CA ALA A 221 -14.22 -1.70 -11.95
C ALA A 221 -15.24 -2.00 -10.85
N ASN A 222 -16.53 -1.81 -11.13
CA ASN A 222 -17.60 -2.03 -10.16
C ASN A 222 -17.87 -3.52 -9.84
N THR A 223 -17.48 -4.44 -10.73
CA THR A 223 -17.74 -5.88 -10.58
C THR A 223 -16.60 -6.68 -9.96
N ARG A 224 -15.39 -6.09 -9.84
CA ARG A 224 -14.21 -6.77 -9.30
C ARG A 224 -14.01 -6.44 -7.83
N ASP A 225 -14.02 -7.46 -7.00
CA ASP A 225 -13.66 -7.34 -5.58
C ASP A 225 -12.19 -6.94 -5.41
N ASP A 226 -11.30 -7.47 -6.27
CA ASP A 226 -9.88 -7.10 -6.35
C ASP A 226 -9.62 -6.33 -7.67
N TYR A 227 -9.99 -5.05 -7.69
CA TYR A 227 -9.80 -4.17 -8.84
C TYR A 227 -8.33 -3.86 -9.09
N ALA A 228 -7.61 -3.64 -7.99
CA ALA A 228 -6.26 -3.12 -7.96
C ALA A 228 -5.26 -4.25 -7.94
#